data_AF-A0A2N2IHT3-F1
#
_entry.id   AF-A0A2N2IHT3-F1
#
_cell.length_a   1.000
_cell.length_b   1.000
_cell.length_c   1.000
_cell.angle_alpha   90.00
_cell.angle_beta   90.00
_cell.angle_gamma   90.00
#
_symmetry.space_group_name_H-M   'P 1'
#
loop_
_entity.id
_entity.type
_entity.pdbx_description
1 polymer ?
#
loop_
_entity_poly.entity_id
_entity_poly.type
_entity_poly.pdbx_seq_one_letter_code
_entity_poly.pdbx_strand_id
1 'polypeptide(L)'
;QGQPQQPYPTAPSQGQPQQPYPTAPSQGQPQQPYPTAPSQGQPQPQPHAPSAQHKTMLGVAMPGIAPNREPAPQPIAPPYPVPDAPPPPAAYGSEPSPKRKQRAAQTSPMYRRLAFVLALLGVSVIVVVGLFALLWPTKPPISSQALVNEEGKDVLRLTCVKCPDGTVMTVEAVTATVTATVADVALPRPLAVGDNRFQVKIDRPGSGRDESVELSMPVAFRVRPDLTGLTGSPPTFHVEVEAMPETSILVDGVAVQADAGGKARYPVDVSEACSGPNAEVATIDRKLSYTIQPKGSAPSSGTVAVKVGVTSLTLQAPRPHMVVDTESFLVAGRAPRGAVVEIEGSRFDVGGDGSFSRRMQIKRVGETTVRVRAVVAEHAPRTISFTVKRVENLEEEGKAFEARAGLDARAVMEDAQAHRGKEVVLRGEVVEARSQGFVRVILLDASGTCSAPPCLARLVYAGPESLAKGNPIRVFGRVAGAQAAGGKSVPEVDVDFLLKGR
;
A
#
# COMPACT_ATOMS: atom_id res chain seq x y z
N GLN A 1 -29.97 -26.05 -57.84
CA GLN A 1 -29.49 -27.20 -57.06
C GLN A 1 -29.97 -26.98 -55.62
N GLY A 2 -31.06 -27.65 -55.25
CA GLY A 2 -31.69 -27.52 -53.94
C GLY A 2 -31.39 -28.75 -53.08
N GLN A 3 -31.00 -28.53 -51.82
CA GLN A 3 -30.84 -29.59 -50.83
C GLN A 3 -32.15 -29.76 -50.03
N PRO A 4 -32.55 -31.01 -49.70
CA PRO A 4 -33.74 -31.27 -48.91
C PRO A 4 -33.44 -31.18 -47.41
N GLN A 5 -34.36 -30.59 -46.65
CA GLN A 5 -34.38 -30.57 -45.19
C GLN A 5 -34.93 -31.91 -44.66
N GLN A 6 -34.26 -32.49 -43.68
CA GLN A 6 -34.77 -33.62 -42.89
C GLN A 6 -35.49 -33.13 -41.62
N PRO A 7 -36.62 -33.75 -41.23
CA PRO A 7 -37.34 -33.39 -40.01
C PRO A 7 -36.81 -34.14 -38.77
N TYR A 8 -36.78 -33.44 -37.63
CA TYR A 8 -36.50 -34.00 -36.30
C TYR A 8 -37.73 -34.75 -35.74
N PRO A 9 -37.54 -35.88 -35.02
CA PRO A 9 -38.63 -36.57 -34.34
C PRO A 9 -38.91 -35.99 -32.95
N THR A 10 -40.19 -35.72 -32.69
CA THR A 10 -40.78 -35.38 -31.39
C THR A 10 -40.98 -36.66 -30.56
N ALA A 11 -40.40 -36.72 -29.36
CA ALA A 11 -40.67 -37.76 -28.37
C ALA A 11 -41.80 -37.31 -27.40
N PRO A 12 -42.73 -38.20 -27.01
CA PRO A 12 -43.81 -37.86 -26.09
C PRO A 12 -43.33 -37.90 -24.62
N SER A 13 -43.67 -36.84 -23.87
CA SER A 13 -43.50 -36.76 -22.43
C SER A 13 -44.58 -37.60 -21.74
N GLN A 14 -44.17 -38.71 -21.10
CA GLN A 14 -45.01 -39.43 -20.14
C GLN A 14 -44.75 -38.88 -18.74
N GLY A 15 -45.83 -38.47 -18.07
CA GLY A 15 -45.80 -37.96 -16.70
C GLY A 15 -45.41 -39.04 -15.70
N GLN A 16 -44.45 -38.70 -14.82
CA GLN A 16 -44.16 -39.49 -13.63
C GLN A 16 -45.13 -39.13 -12.50
N PRO A 17 -45.68 -40.12 -11.77
CA PRO A 17 -46.46 -39.87 -10.57
C PRO A 17 -45.55 -39.39 -9.43
N GLN A 18 -45.96 -38.31 -8.76
CA GLN A 18 -45.32 -37.79 -7.55
C GLN A 18 -45.43 -38.82 -6.42
N GLN A 19 -44.28 -39.29 -5.93
CA GLN A 19 -44.22 -39.99 -4.64
C GLN A 19 -44.09 -38.97 -3.49
N PRO A 20 -44.87 -39.09 -2.41
CA PRO A 20 -44.69 -38.28 -1.21
C PRO A 20 -43.41 -38.68 -0.47
N TYR A 21 -42.53 -37.71 -0.23
CA TYR A 21 -41.35 -37.89 0.62
C TYR A 21 -41.76 -38.06 2.09
N PRO A 22 -41.18 -39.01 2.83
CA PRO A 22 -41.34 -39.09 4.27
C PRO A 22 -40.54 -37.99 4.97
N THR A 23 -41.22 -37.23 5.82
CA THR A 23 -40.64 -36.29 6.79
C THR A 23 -39.82 -37.05 7.83
N ALA A 24 -38.49 -36.92 7.75
CA ALA A 24 -37.61 -37.38 8.81
C ALA A 24 -37.58 -36.36 9.97
N PRO A 25 -37.72 -36.80 11.24
CA PRO A 25 -37.60 -35.90 12.38
C PRO A 25 -36.15 -35.42 12.56
N SER A 26 -35.97 -34.11 12.51
CA SER A 26 -34.73 -33.42 12.86
C SER A 26 -34.44 -33.63 14.34
N GLN A 27 -33.51 -34.54 14.66
CA GLN A 27 -32.90 -34.58 15.98
C GLN A 27 -31.89 -33.43 16.08
N GLY A 28 -32.18 -32.50 16.97
CA GLY A 28 -31.33 -31.36 17.28
C GLY A 28 -29.94 -31.82 17.74
N GLN A 29 -28.91 -31.34 17.06
CA GLN A 29 -27.55 -31.39 17.57
C GLN A 29 -27.46 -30.48 18.81
N PRO A 30 -26.92 -30.95 19.94
CA PRO A 30 -26.70 -30.10 21.11
C PRO A 30 -25.64 -29.05 20.77
N GLN A 31 -26.07 -27.78 20.79
CA GLN A 31 -25.17 -26.63 20.83
C GLN A 31 -24.34 -26.73 22.13
N GLN A 32 -23.01 -26.80 22.00
CA GLN A 32 -22.14 -26.66 23.17
C GLN A 32 -22.24 -25.21 23.68
N PRO A 33 -22.58 -24.98 24.95
CA PRO A 33 -22.60 -23.63 25.52
C PRO A 33 -21.17 -23.11 25.65
N TYR A 34 -20.89 -21.98 25.00
CA TYR A 34 -19.71 -21.19 25.27
C TYR A 34 -19.79 -20.62 26.70
N PRO A 35 -18.71 -20.62 27.49
CA PRO A 35 -18.69 -19.92 28.76
C PRO A 35 -18.75 -18.40 28.52
N THR A 36 -19.85 -17.78 28.89
CA THR A 36 -19.99 -16.33 29.03
C THR A 36 -19.07 -15.83 30.14
N ALA A 37 -17.98 -15.15 29.75
CA ALA A 37 -17.20 -14.36 30.68
C ALA A 37 -17.96 -13.06 31.04
N PRO A 38 -18.01 -12.65 32.33
CA PRO A 38 -18.62 -11.38 32.71
C PRO A 38 -17.79 -10.21 32.18
N SER A 39 -18.38 -9.44 31.27
CA SER A 39 -17.83 -8.19 30.74
C SER A 39 -18.04 -7.08 31.76
N GLN A 40 -16.98 -6.73 32.51
CA GLN A 40 -16.90 -5.41 33.13
C GLN A 40 -16.28 -4.46 32.10
N GLY A 41 -17.11 -3.58 31.56
CA GLY A 41 -16.72 -2.60 30.56
C GLY A 41 -15.94 -1.44 31.17
N GLN A 42 -14.69 -1.29 30.72
CA GLN A 42 -14.10 0.03 30.53
C GLN A 42 -14.06 0.30 29.02
N PRO A 43 -14.58 1.45 28.53
CA PRO A 43 -14.43 1.83 27.14
C PRO A 43 -12.93 2.05 26.85
N GLN A 44 -12.33 1.17 26.06
CA GLN A 44 -11.01 1.46 25.48
C GLN A 44 -11.17 2.62 24.48
N PRO A 45 -10.29 3.63 24.50
CA PRO A 45 -10.27 4.67 23.48
C PRO A 45 -10.03 4.04 22.11
N GLN A 46 -10.96 4.25 21.17
CA GLN A 46 -10.75 3.87 19.79
C GLN A 46 -9.61 4.71 19.21
N PRO A 47 -8.55 4.11 18.65
CA PRO A 47 -7.60 4.84 17.83
C PRO A 47 -8.35 5.33 16.58
N HIS A 48 -8.50 6.64 16.43
CA HIS A 48 -8.94 7.22 15.17
C HIS A 48 -7.86 6.89 14.12
N ALA A 49 -8.19 6.00 13.18
CA ALA A 49 -7.33 5.72 12.05
C ALA A 49 -7.18 7.01 11.21
N PRO A 50 -5.95 7.39 10.80
CA PRO A 50 -5.77 8.52 9.89
C PRO A 50 -6.51 8.21 8.58
N SER A 51 -7.35 9.14 8.12
CA SER A 51 -7.94 9.06 6.79
C SER A 51 -6.84 8.98 5.73
N ALA A 52 -7.06 8.19 4.68
CA ALA A 52 -6.17 8.16 3.54
C ALA A 52 -6.05 9.60 2.98
N GLN A 53 -4.82 10.13 2.95
CA GLN A 53 -4.56 11.47 2.42
C GLN A 53 -4.15 11.35 0.96
N HIS A 54 -4.94 11.94 0.06
CA HIS A 54 -4.67 11.98 -1.36
C HIS A 54 -4.17 13.37 -1.74
N LYS A 55 -2.90 13.51 -2.14
CA LYS A 55 -2.39 14.76 -2.73
C LYS A 55 -2.30 14.60 -4.24
N THR A 56 -3.21 15.27 -4.95
CA THR A 56 -3.14 15.41 -6.41
C THR A 56 -2.20 16.57 -6.75
N MET A 57 -1.35 16.42 -7.76
CA MET A 57 -0.48 17.49 -8.26
C MET A 57 -0.91 17.90 -9.66
N LEU A 58 -0.94 19.21 -9.90
CA LEU A 58 -1.38 19.80 -11.16
C LEU A 58 -0.27 20.67 -11.76
N GLY A 59 0.11 20.39 -13.01
CA GLY A 59 1.13 21.13 -13.75
C GLY A 59 0.52 22.07 -14.77
N VAL A 60 0.70 23.37 -14.59
CA VAL A 60 0.25 24.41 -15.53
C VAL A 60 1.42 24.84 -16.39
N ALA A 61 1.31 24.75 -17.73
CA ALA A 61 2.33 25.32 -18.61
C ALA A 61 2.13 26.84 -18.66
N MET A 62 2.99 27.60 -17.97
CA MET A 62 3.03 29.05 -18.12
C MET A 62 3.76 29.42 -19.41
N PRO A 63 3.11 30.11 -20.37
CA PRO A 63 3.80 30.58 -21.57
C PRO A 63 4.78 31.70 -21.22
N GLY A 64 6.07 31.52 -21.52
CA GLY A 64 7.02 32.63 -21.69
C GLY A 64 7.63 33.26 -20.43
N ILE A 65 7.60 32.61 -19.25
CA ILE A 65 8.36 33.04 -18.08
C ILE A 65 9.27 31.88 -17.63
N ALA A 66 10.59 32.06 -17.81
CA ALA A 66 11.56 31.15 -17.21
C ALA A 66 11.45 31.27 -15.68
N PRO A 67 11.36 30.15 -14.92
CA PRO A 67 11.36 30.23 -13.47
C PRO A 67 12.68 30.85 -13.01
N ASN A 68 12.59 31.96 -12.29
CA ASN A 68 13.74 32.49 -11.57
C ASN A 68 14.20 31.42 -10.58
N ARG A 69 15.48 31.05 -10.67
CA ARG A 69 16.17 30.18 -9.72
C ARG A 69 15.81 30.60 -8.29
N GLU A 70 15.24 29.67 -7.52
CA GLU A 70 15.26 29.78 -6.06
C GLU A 70 16.73 29.98 -5.60
N PRO A 71 17.00 30.95 -4.72
CA PRO A 71 18.31 31.07 -4.13
C PRO A 71 18.60 29.81 -3.30
N ALA A 72 19.79 29.24 -3.51
CA ALA A 72 20.26 28.09 -2.74
C ALA A 72 20.17 28.39 -1.23
N PRO A 73 19.76 27.41 -0.39
CA PRO A 73 19.74 27.58 1.05
C PRO A 73 21.14 27.97 1.54
N GLN A 74 21.20 29.03 2.36
CA GLN A 74 22.45 29.45 2.98
C GLN A 74 22.97 28.35 3.92
N PRO A 75 24.29 28.14 4.03
CA PRO A 75 24.86 27.16 4.95
C PRO A 75 24.52 27.54 6.40
N ILE A 76 23.79 26.65 7.08
CA ILE A 76 23.61 26.70 8.54
C ILE A 76 24.97 26.39 9.18
N ALA A 77 25.40 27.23 10.12
CA ALA A 77 26.64 27.05 10.87
C ALA A 77 26.66 25.69 11.60
N PRO A 78 27.81 25.00 11.69
CA PRO A 78 27.90 23.68 12.30
C PRO A 78 27.71 23.73 13.83
N PRO A 79 26.92 22.84 14.42
CA PRO A 79 26.90 22.60 15.86
C PRO A 79 28.05 21.65 16.28
N TYR A 80 28.75 22.04 17.36
CA TYR A 80 29.63 21.30 18.29
C TYR A 80 30.58 20.17 17.80
N PRO A 81 31.82 20.11 18.31
CA PRO A 81 32.79 19.07 17.94
C PRO A 81 32.40 17.69 18.50
N VAL A 82 32.36 16.70 17.62
CA VAL A 82 32.26 15.27 17.92
C VAL A 82 33.69 14.70 18.09
N PRO A 83 33.96 13.81 19.07
CA PRO A 83 35.28 13.19 19.23
C PRO A 83 35.69 12.33 18.03
N ASP A 84 36.98 12.37 17.70
CA ASP A 84 37.60 11.72 16.53
C ASP A 84 37.34 10.21 16.46
N ALA A 85 36.83 9.77 15.30
CA ALA A 85 36.78 8.37 14.91
C ALA A 85 38.15 7.90 14.35
N PRO A 86 38.52 6.62 14.55
CA PRO A 86 39.79 6.09 14.05
C PRO A 86 39.87 6.07 12.51
N PRO A 87 41.08 6.20 11.94
CA PRO A 87 41.28 6.32 10.49
C PRO A 87 40.91 5.02 9.74
N PRO A 88 40.28 5.13 8.57
CA PRO A 88 40.00 3.98 7.71
C PRO A 88 41.28 3.44 7.03
N PRO A 89 41.33 2.15 6.68
CA PRO A 89 42.46 1.55 5.97
C PRO A 89 42.60 2.07 4.54
N ALA A 90 43.85 2.10 4.07
CA ALA A 90 44.28 2.66 2.79
C ALA A 90 43.58 2.01 1.58
N ALA A 91 42.91 2.83 0.78
CA ALA A 91 42.33 2.44 -0.49
C ALA A 91 43.40 2.35 -1.59
N TYR A 92 43.31 1.29 -2.38
CA TYR A 92 44.12 1.00 -3.56
C TYR A 92 43.98 2.08 -4.64
N GLY A 93 45.10 2.36 -5.32
CA GLY A 93 45.26 3.46 -6.27
C GLY A 93 44.43 3.33 -7.55
N SER A 94 43.88 4.46 -7.97
CA SER A 94 43.36 4.69 -9.31
C SER A 94 44.34 5.57 -10.11
N GLU A 95 44.70 5.09 -11.30
CA GLU A 95 45.56 5.76 -12.29
C GLU A 95 45.05 7.16 -12.70
N PRO A 96 45.95 8.09 -13.06
CA PRO A 96 45.58 9.42 -13.54
C PRO A 96 45.18 9.42 -15.03
N SER A 97 43.97 9.94 -15.31
CA SER A 97 43.52 10.26 -16.68
C SER A 97 44.28 11.46 -17.29
N PRO A 98 44.58 11.44 -18.60
CA PRO A 98 45.36 12.49 -19.26
C PRO A 98 44.55 13.76 -19.57
N LYS A 99 45.21 14.91 -19.35
CA LYS A 99 44.72 16.28 -19.58
C LYS A 99 44.39 16.54 -21.05
N ARG A 100 43.13 16.91 -21.33
CA ARG A 100 42.67 17.40 -22.63
C ARG A 100 43.02 18.88 -22.81
N LYS A 101 43.90 19.18 -23.76
CA LYS A 101 44.35 20.53 -24.13
C LYS A 101 43.20 21.33 -24.75
N GLN A 102 42.86 22.48 -24.15
CA GLN A 102 42.02 23.51 -24.76
C GLN A 102 42.81 24.20 -25.89
N ARG A 103 42.31 24.12 -27.11
CA ARG A 103 42.78 24.94 -28.24
C ARG A 103 42.06 26.28 -28.20
N ALA A 104 42.84 27.35 -28.08
CA ALA A 104 42.41 28.72 -28.34
C ALA A 104 42.08 28.87 -29.82
N ALA A 105 40.86 29.31 -30.13
CA ALA A 105 40.46 29.72 -31.47
C ALA A 105 40.76 31.22 -31.64
N GLN A 106 41.59 31.51 -32.63
CA GLN A 106 41.99 32.83 -33.08
C GLN A 106 40.80 33.59 -33.68
N THR A 107 40.58 34.81 -33.22
CA THR A 107 39.67 35.79 -33.84
C THR A 107 40.44 36.64 -34.85
N SER A 108 40.04 36.59 -36.11
CA SER A 108 40.53 37.46 -37.20
C SER A 108 39.78 38.81 -37.24
N PRO A 109 40.43 39.92 -37.61
CA PRO A 109 39.80 41.22 -37.78
C PRO A 109 39.52 41.51 -39.26
N MET A 110 38.26 41.60 -39.67
CA MET A 110 37.90 42.19 -40.96
C MET A 110 36.46 42.72 -40.92
N TYR A 111 36.25 43.84 -41.63
CA TYR A 111 35.00 44.62 -41.75
C TYR A 111 34.78 45.74 -40.72
N ARG A 112 35.78 46.60 -40.61
CA ARG A 112 35.57 48.06 -40.64
C ARG A 112 35.07 48.43 -42.05
N ARG A 113 33.83 48.93 -42.16
CA ARG A 113 33.24 49.80 -43.22
C ARG A 113 31.82 49.35 -43.61
N LEU A 114 30.84 49.57 -42.73
CA LEU A 114 29.44 49.79 -43.13
C LEU A 114 28.64 50.49 -42.03
N ALA A 115 29.12 51.64 -41.54
CA ALA A 115 28.55 52.33 -40.38
C ALA A 115 27.85 53.66 -40.71
N PHE A 116 27.40 53.89 -41.95
CA PHE A 116 26.84 55.19 -42.33
C PHE A 116 25.47 55.18 -43.03
N VAL A 117 24.75 54.05 -43.08
CA VAL A 117 23.41 53.99 -43.73
C VAL A 117 22.24 53.67 -42.77
N LEU A 118 22.49 53.26 -41.52
CA LEU A 118 21.44 52.85 -40.57
C LEU A 118 21.05 53.93 -39.53
N ALA A 119 21.38 55.21 -39.75
CA ALA A 119 20.99 56.29 -38.84
C ALA A 119 19.66 56.98 -39.21
N LEU A 120 19.16 56.81 -40.45
CA LEU A 120 17.91 57.45 -40.90
C LEU A 120 16.68 56.51 -40.93
N LEU A 121 16.87 55.20 -40.74
CA LEU A 121 15.79 54.20 -40.61
C LEU A 121 15.45 53.84 -39.15
N GLY A 122 16.27 54.28 -38.18
CA GLY A 122 16.06 54.01 -36.76
C GLY A 122 14.99 54.87 -36.10
N VAL A 123 14.67 56.04 -36.66
CA VAL A 123 13.69 56.97 -36.06
C VAL A 123 12.25 56.62 -36.47
N SER A 124 12.03 55.99 -37.63
CA SER A 124 10.70 55.56 -38.06
C SER A 124 10.23 54.24 -37.41
N VAL A 125 11.13 53.33 -37.05
CA VAL A 125 10.78 52.08 -36.35
C VAL A 125 10.43 52.35 -34.87
N ILE A 126 11.06 53.32 -34.22
CA ILE A 126 10.76 53.65 -32.81
C ILE A 126 9.36 54.29 -32.68
N VAL A 127 8.90 55.08 -33.65
CA VAL A 127 7.55 55.69 -33.62
C VAL A 127 6.45 54.66 -33.93
N VAL A 128 6.69 53.71 -34.85
CA VAL A 128 5.72 52.65 -35.17
C VAL A 128 5.63 51.59 -34.06
N VAL A 129 6.74 51.24 -33.41
CA VAL A 129 6.74 50.33 -32.24
C VAL A 129 6.14 51.03 -31.00
N GLY A 130 6.37 52.32 -30.82
CA GLY A 130 5.75 53.12 -29.76
C GLY A 130 4.22 53.25 -29.89
N LEU A 131 3.70 53.37 -31.12
CA LEU A 131 2.26 53.38 -31.40
C LEU A 131 1.61 51.99 -31.30
N PHE A 132 2.34 50.91 -31.63
CA PHE A 132 1.82 49.53 -31.47
C PHE A 132 1.75 49.07 -30.01
N ALA A 133 2.68 49.50 -29.15
CA ALA A 133 2.63 49.19 -27.72
C ALA A 133 1.44 49.86 -27.00
N LEU A 134 0.94 50.99 -27.53
CA LEU A 134 -0.20 51.74 -26.98
C LEU A 134 -1.56 51.16 -27.39
N LEU A 135 -1.59 50.29 -28.41
CA LEU A 135 -2.79 49.60 -28.91
C LEU A 135 -2.89 48.14 -28.46
N TRP A 136 -1.93 47.65 -27.67
CA TRP A 136 -2.07 46.31 -27.10
C TRP A 136 -3.14 46.31 -26.00
N PRO A 137 -4.13 45.41 -26.09
CA PRO A 137 -5.18 45.32 -25.08
C PRO A 137 -4.51 45.13 -23.72
N THR A 138 -4.75 46.09 -22.83
CA THR A 138 -4.30 46.04 -21.44
C THR A 138 -4.55 44.64 -20.89
N LYS A 139 -3.50 44.01 -20.33
CA LYS A 139 -3.58 42.65 -19.77
C LYS A 139 -4.85 42.55 -18.91
N PRO A 140 -5.65 41.48 -19.06
CA PRO A 140 -6.88 41.33 -18.29
C PRO A 140 -6.57 41.53 -16.81
N PRO A 141 -7.43 42.24 -16.05
CA PRO A 141 -7.13 42.68 -14.67
C PRO A 141 -7.03 41.53 -13.66
N ILE A 142 -7.16 40.28 -14.11
CA ILE A 142 -7.25 39.08 -13.31
C ILE A 142 -6.27 38.06 -13.88
N SER A 143 -5.44 37.48 -13.02
CA SER A 143 -4.67 36.29 -13.35
C SER A 143 -5.26 35.07 -12.64
N SER A 144 -5.02 33.90 -13.21
CA SER A 144 -5.50 32.63 -12.66
C SER A 144 -4.37 31.64 -12.48
N GLN A 145 -4.45 30.85 -11.43
CA GLN A 145 -3.58 29.71 -11.20
C GLN A 145 -4.41 28.50 -10.78
N ALA A 146 -4.10 27.35 -11.36
CA ALA A 146 -4.67 26.10 -10.93
C ALA A 146 -3.91 25.55 -9.72
N LEU A 147 -4.63 25.21 -8.67
CA LEU A 147 -4.10 24.61 -7.44
C LEU A 147 -4.90 23.34 -7.10
N VAL A 148 -4.37 22.55 -6.19
CA VAL A 148 -5.09 21.45 -5.53
C VAL A 148 -5.10 21.74 -4.04
N ASN A 149 -6.27 21.71 -3.41
CA ASN A 149 -6.40 21.94 -1.98
C ASN A 149 -6.07 20.68 -1.14
N GLU A 150 -6.22 20.78 0.17
CA GLU A 150 -5.91 19.69 1.10
C GLU A 150 -6.83 18.47 0.93
N GLU A 151 -8.05 18.66 0.44
CA GLU A 151 -9.00 17.59 0.12
C GLU A 151 -8.76 16.95 -1.26
N GLY A 152 -7.73 17.40 -2.00
CA GLY A 152 -7.43 16.89 -3.33
C GLY A 152 -8.36 17.41 -4.43
N LYS A 153 -9.16 18.44 -4.15
CA LYS A 153 -10.03 19.12 -5.13
C LYS A 153 -9.27 20.22 -5.86
N ASP A 154 -9.63 20.42 -7.12
CA ASP A 154 -9.04 21.47 -7.95
C ASP A 154 -9.60 22.83 -7.52
N VAL A 155 -8.70 23.79 -7.33
CA VAL A 155 -9.01 25.16 -6.95
C VAL A 155 -8.49 26.10 -8.01
N LEU A 156 -9.34 27.03 -8.43
CA LEU A 156 -8.95 28.14 -9.28
C LEU A 156 -8.61 29.35 -8.39
N ARG A 157 -7.32 29.61 -8.22
CA ARG A 157 -6.84 30.82 -7.54
C ARG A 157 -6.91 31.98 -8.50
N LEU A 158 -7.80 32.92 -8.23
CA LEU A 158 -7.98 34.15 -8.98
C LEU A 158 -7.30 35.30 -8.23
N THR A 159 -6.38 35.99 -8.90
CA THR A 159 -5.71 37.17 -8.36
C THR A 159 -6.20 38.41 -9.09
N CYS A 160 -6.83 39.33 -8.38
CA CYS A 160 -7.30 40.61 -8.92
C CYS A 160 -6.74 41.78 -8.11
N VAL A 161 -5.68 42.39 -8.64
CA VAL A 161 -4.95 43.48 -7.96
C VAL A 161 -5.81 44.73 -7.74
N LYS A 162 -6.85 44.93 -8.58
CA LYS A 162 -7.75 46.09 -8.50
C LYS A 162 -9.08 45.81 -7.80
N CYS A 163 -9.31 44.59 -7.32
CA CYS A 163 -10.55 44.24 -6.65
C CYS A 163 -10.44 44.54 -5.15
N PRO A 164 -11.36 45.32 -4.56
CA PRO A 164 -11.40 45.49 -3.11
C PRO A 164 -11.81 44.18 -2.41
N ASP A 165 -11.43 44.05 -1.14
CA ASP A 165 -11.89 42.94 -0.31
C ASP A 165 -13.42 42.93 -0.20
N GLY A 166 -14.00 41.73 -0.17
CA GLY A 166 -15.46 41.56 -0.24
C GLY A 166 -16.01 41.44 -1.65
N THR A 167 -15.19 41.64 -2.70
CA THR A 167 -15.57 41.31 -4.09
C THR A 167 -15.92 39.83 -4.19
N VAL A 168 -17.07 39.48 -4.74
CA VAL A 168 -17.49 38.08 -4.93
C VAL A 168 -17.17 37.66 -6.36
N MET A 169 -16.37 36.62 -6.50
CA MET A 169 -16.06 35.99 -7.79
C MET A 169 -16.84 34.69 -7.92
N THR A 170 -17.56 34.52 -9.03
CA THR A 170 -18.34 33.32 -9.32
C THR A 170 -17.80 32.59 -10.55
N VAL A 171 -17.54 31.28 -10.41
CA VAL A 171 -17.10 30.38 -11.49
C VAL A 171 -17.96 29.13 -11.46
N GLU A 172 -18.63 28.80 -12.56
CA GLU A 172 -19.53 27.62 -12.67
C GLU A 172 -20.50 27.45 -11.48
N ALA A 173 -21.11 28.55 -11.02
CA ALA A 173 -22.01 28.63 -9.86
C ALA A 173 -21.37 28.47 -8.47
N VAL A 174 -20.05 28.32 -8.38
CA VAL A 174 -19.32 28.39 -7.10
C VAL A 174 -18.80 29.81 -6.88
N THR A 175 -19.03 30.35 -5.69
CA THR A 175 -18.62 31.70 -5.30
C THR A 175 -17.42 31.64 -4.35
N ALA A 176 -16.47 32.55 -4.51
CA ALA A 176 -15.45 32.85 -3.51
C ALA A 176 -15.33 34.37 -3.32
N THR A 177 -15.02 34.79 -2.11
CA THR A 177 -14.85 36.21 -1.77
C THR A 177 -13.37 36.58 -1.80
N VAL A 178 -13.05 37.65 -2.51
CA VAL A 178 -11.70 38.22 -2.56
C VAL A 178 -11.30 38.69 -1.17
N THR A 179 -10.16 38.20 -0.70
CA THR A 179 -9.47 38.64 0.51
C THR A 179 -8.00 38.83 0.17
N ALA A 180 -7.45 40.01 0.47
CA ALA A 180 -6.07 40.36 0.12
C ALA A 180 -5.76 40.13 -1.37
N THR A 181 -6.66 40.58 -2.26
CA THR A 181 -6.59 40.45 -3.74
C THR A 181 -6.70 39.04 -4.31
N VAL A 182 -6.90 38.02 -3.48
CA VAL A 182 -6.99 36.61 -3.91
C VAL A 182 -8.38 36.05 -3.59
N ALA A 183 -8.92 35.26 -4.52
CA ALA A 183 -10.09 34.43 -4.30
C ALA A 183 -9.79 32.99 -4.76
N ASP A 184 -9.94 32.03 -3.87
CA ASP A 184 -9.74 30.61 -4.16
C ASP A 184 -11.11 29.95 -4.40
N VAL A 185 -11.41 29.64 -5.67
CA VAL A 185 -12.70 29.04 -6.06
C VAL A 185 -12.53 27.53 -6.19
N ALA A 186 -13.14 26.76 -5.29
CA ALA A 186 -13.14 25.30 -5.36
C ALA A 186 -14.04 24.82 -6.53
N LEU A 187 -13.45 24.19 -7.53
CA LEU A 187 -14.19 23.81 -8.73
C LEU A 187 -15.07 22.57 -8.47
N PRO A 188 -16.29 22.51 -9.03
CA PRO A 188 -17.17 21.36 -8.85
C PRO A 188 -16.72 20.14 -9.67
N ARG A 189 -15.94 20.37 -10.73
CA ARG A 189 -15.38 19.35 -11.61
C ARG A 189 -13.86 19.51 -11.70
N PRO A 190 -13.12 18.40 -11.77
CA PRO A 190 -11.68 18.46 -11.99
C PRO A 190 -11.35 19.10 -13.35
N LEU A 191 -10.25 19.85 -13.39
CA LEU A 191 -9.67 20.43 -14.59
C LEU A 191 -9.19 19.31 -15.53
N ALA A 192 -9.51 19.46 -16.81
CA ALA A 192 -9.04 18.58 -17.86
C ALA A 192 -7.62 18.96 -18.27
N VAL A 193 -6.83 17.99 -18.73
CA VAL A 193 -5.57 18.29 -19.42
C VAL A 193 -5.88 18.96 -20.76
N GLY A 194 -5.19 20.07 -21.05
CA GLY A 194 -5.45 20.96 -22.19
C GLY A 194 -6.04 22.30 -21.76
N ASP A 195 -6.75 22.96 -22.67
CA ASP A 195 -7.33 24.29 -22.44
C ASP A 195 -8.66 24.19 -21.69
N ASN A 196 -8.73 24.78 -20.49
CA ASN A 196 -9.96 24.92 -19.71
C ASN A 196 -10.46 26.36 -19.80
N ARG A 197 -11.73 26.57 -20.14
CA ARG A 197 -12.31 27.91 -20.26
C ARG A 197 -13.35 28.16 -19.18
N PHE A 198 -13.26 29.31 -18.54
CA PHE A 198 -14.14 29.73 -17.45
C PHE A 198 -14.73 31.10 -17.75
N GLN A 199 -16.00 31.28 -17.40
CA GLN A 199 -16.60 32.59 -17.27
C GLN A 199 -16.58 33.00 -15.81
N VAL A 200 -15.78 34.00 -15.46
CA VAL A 200 -15.70 34.56 -14.11
C VAL A 200 -16.66 35.74 -14.04
N LYS A 201 -17.68 35.67 -13.18
CA LYS A 201 -18.53 36.83 -12.84
C LYS A 201 -17.98 37.51 -11.60
N ILE A 202 -17.91 38.83 -11.61
CA ILE A 202 -17.29 39.63 -10.57
C ILE A 202 -18.32 40.65 -10.09
N ASP A 203 -18.69 40.52 -8.84
CA ASP A 203 -19.60 41.41 -8.13
C ASP A 203 -18.77 42.20 -7.09
N ARG A 204 -18.68 43.51 -7.28
CA ARG A 204 -17.86 44.40 -6.46
C ARG A 204 -18.73 45.07 -5.40
N PRO A 205 -18.32 45.11 -4.12
CA PRO A 205 -19.10 45.76 -3.08
C PRO A 205 -19.33 47.26 -3.38
N GLY A 206 -20.53 47.75 -3.06
CA GLY A 206 -20.91 49.15 -3.26
C GLY A 206 -21.49 49.44 -4.66
N SER A 207 -21.09 50.56 -5.27
CA SER A 207 -21.52 50.96 -6.62
C SER A 207 -20.57 50.49 -7.73
N GLY A 208 -19.79 49.44 -7.46
CA GLY A 208 -18.90 48.85 -8.45
C GLY A 208 -19.68 48.23 -9.61
N ARG A 209 -19.14 48.31 -10.83
CA ARG A 209 -19.77 47.67 -11.99
C ARG A 209 -19.49 46.17 -11.97
N ASP A 210 -20.55 45.39 -12.13
CA ASP A 210 -20.48 43.95 -12.40
C ASP A 210 -19.85 43.69 -13.77
N GLU A 211 -18.93 42.74 -13.80
CA GLU A 211 -18.25 42.36 -15.03
C GLU A 211 -18.14 40.85 -15.18
N SER A 212 -18.03 40.41 -16.42
CA SER A 212 -17.79 39.01 -16.77
C SER A 212 -16.53 38.92 -17.62
N VAL A 213 -15.59 38.09 -17.19
CA VAL A 213 -14.30 37.89 -17.84
C VAL A 213 -14.19 36.42 -18.26
N GLU A 214 -13.89 36.18 -19.53
CA GLU A 214 -13.52 34.85 -20.01
C GLU A 214 -12.05 34.59 -19.68
N LEU A 215 -11.78 33.45 -19.05
CA LEU A 215 -10.46 33.04 -18.61
C LEU A 215 -10.13 31.69 -19.26
N SER A 216 -8.96 31.59 -19.88
CA SER A 216 -8.42 30.34 -20.41
C SER A 216 -7.25 29.87 -19.55
N MET A 217 -7.30 28.63 -19.09
CA MET A 217 -6.30 28.04 -18.22
C MET A 217 -5.79 26.70 -18.81
N PRO A 218 -4.59 26.70 -19.41
CA PRO A 218 -4.00 25.49 -19.97
C PRO A 218 -3.39 24.62 -18.86
N VAL A 219 -3.79 23.36 -18.79
CA VAL A 219 -3.21 22.33 -17.91
C VAL A 219 -2.36 21.40 -18.78
N ALA A 220 -1.05 21.34 -18.53
CA ALA A 220 -0.15 20.53 -19.34
C ALA A 220 -0.19 19.05 -18.95
N PHE A 221 -0.34 18.79 -17.65
CA PHE A 221 -0.43 17.44 -17.11
C PHE A 221 -1.08 17.42 -15.72
N ARG A 222 -1.53 16.24 -15.32
CA ARG A 222 -2.06 15.90 -14.01
C ARG A 222 -1.41 14.63 -13.51
N VAL A 223 -1.00 14.61 -12.24
CA VAL A 223 -0.47 13.40 -11.60
C VAL A 223 -1.26 13.11 -10.34
N ARG A 224 -1.79 11.89 -10.22
CA ARG A 224 -2.57 11.47 -9.06
C ARG A 224 -2.31 10.01 -8.70
N PRO A 225 -2.43 9.64 -7.41
CA PRO A 225 -2.50 8.24 -7.03
C PRO A 225 -3.88 7.67 -7.34
N ASP A 226 -3.90 6.42 -7.79
CA ASP A 226 -5.10 5.60 -7.97
C ASP A 226 -4.98 4.34 -7.11
N LEU A 227 -5.87 4.22 -6.12
CA LEU A 227 -5.89 3.12 -5.16
C LEU A 227 -6.84 1.98 -5.57
N THR A 228 -7.44 2.01 -6.75
CA THR A 228 -8.43 0.99 -7.18
C THR A 228 -7.85 -0.43 -7.24
N GLY A 229 -6.54 -0.57 -7.48
CA GLY A 229 -5.84 -1.85 -7.47
C GLY A 229 -5.54 -2.41 -6.07
N LEU A 230 -5.77 -1.64 -5.00
CA LEU A 230 -5.21 -1.95 -3.69
C LEU A 230 -5.86 -3.19 -3.07
N THR A 231 -7.14 -3.41 -3.36
CA THR A 231 -7.88 -4.63 -3.01
C THR A 231 -7.70 -5.74 -4.04
N GLY A 232 -6.72 -5.64 -4.95
CA GLY A 232 -6.33 -6.70 -5.88
C GLY A 232 -5.48 -7.81 -5.24
N SER A 233 -5.17 -8.83 -6.03
CA SER A 233 -4.22 -9.90 -5.68
C SER A 233 -3.27 -10.13 -6.87
N PRO A 234 -2.03 -9.61 -6.84
CA PRO A 234 -1.40 -8.87 -5.74
C PRO A 234 -2.03 -7.48 -5.49
N PRO A 235 -1.91 -6.92 -4.26
CA PRO A 235 -2.33 -5.55 -3.98
C PRO A 235 -1.38 -4.55 -4.63
N THR A 236 -1.93 -3.67 -5.47
CA THR A 236 -1.16 -2.64 -6.18
C THR A 236 -1.85 -1.29 -6.08
N PHE A 237 -1.11 -0.18 -6.16
CA PHE A 237 -1.72 1.11 -6.50
C PHE A 237 -1.03 1.66 -7.74
N HIS A 238 -1.65 2.61 -8.42
CA HIS A 238 -1.08 3.20 -9.61
C HIS A 238 -0.77 4.67 -9.37
N VAL A 239 0.30 5.18 -10.00
CA VAL A 239 0.43 6.61 -10.29
C VAL A 239 -0.15 6.82 -11.67
N GLU A 240 -1.27 7.53 -11.74
CA GLU A 240 -1.85 7.95 -13.01
C GLU A 240 -1.29 9.31 -13.40
N VAL A 241 -0.82 9.37 -14.65
CA VAL A 241 -0.38 10.62 -15.27
C VAL A 241 -1.29 10.85 -16.48
N GLU A 242 -1.95 12.00 -16.52
CA GLU A 242 -2.61 12.48 -17.74
C GLU A 242 -1.78 13.64 -18.28
N ALA A 243 -1.41 13.62 -19.55
CA ALA A 243 -0.57 14.64 -20.16
C ALA A 243 -0.95 14.90 -21.62
N MET A 244 -0.54 16.05 -22.16
CA MET A 244 -0.70 16.33 -23.58
C MET A 244 0.04 15.28 -24.45
N PRO A 245 -0.38 15.06 -25.70
CA PRO A 245 0.33 14.17 -26.63
C PRO A 245 1.81 14.51 -26.77
N GLU A 246 2.62 13.49 -27.10
CA GLU A 246 4.08 13.62 -27.26
C GLU A 246 4.84 14.09 -26.00
N THR A 247 4.26 13.86 -24.81
CA THR A 247 4.92 14.15 -23.52
C THR A 247 5.77 12.96 -23.07
N SER A 248 7.01 13.24 -22.65
CA SER A 248 7.86 12.25 -21.97
C SER A 248 7.50 12.19 -20.48
N ILE A 249 7.28 10.99 -19.95
CA ILE A 249 6.85 10.76 -18.56
C ILE A 249 7.84 9.79 -17.90
N LEU A 250 8.42 10.23 -16.79
CA LEU A 250 9.22 9.41 -15.88
C LEU A 250 8.52 9.37 -14.52
N VAL A 251 8.31 8.18 -13.97
CA VAL A 251 7.85 7.97 -12.59
C VAL A 251 8.87 7.10 -11.89
N ASP A 252 9.41 7.60 -10.78
CA ASP A 252 10.50 6.97 -10.03
C ASP A 252 11.72 6.60 -10.89
N GLY A 253 12.03 7.47 -11.85
CA GLY A 253 13.09 7.26 -12.84
C GLY A 253 12.75 6.27 -13.97
N VAL A 254 11.58 5.62 -13.91
CA VAL A 254 11.12 4.67 -14.93
C VAL A 254 10.28 5.38 -15.99
N ALA A 255 10.61 5.19 -17.27
CA ALA A 255 9.83 5.74 -18.37
C ALA A 255 8.47 5.04 -18.50
N VAL A 256 7.40 5.83 -18.54
CA VAL A 256 6.02 5.34 -18.65
C VAL A 256 5.44 5.85 -19.96
N GLN A 257 4.86 4.94 -20.75
CA GLN A 257 4.23 5.31 -22.02
C GLN A 257 2.79 5.75 -21.77
N ALA A 258 2.42 6.90 -22.34
CA ALA A 258 1.04 7.33 -22.41
C ALA A 258 0.30 6.61 -23.54
N ASP A 259 -0.98 6.31 -23.33
CA ASP A 259 -1.88 5.81 -24.35
C ASP A 259 -2.23 6.91 -25.38
N ALA A 260 -3.03 6.56 -26.39
CA ALA A 260 -3.48 7.51 -27.42
C ALA A 260 -4.29 8.70 -26.85
N GLY A 261 -4.84 8.56 -25.63
CA GLY A 261 -5.55 9.61 -24.90
C GLY A 261 -4.66 10.43 -23.97
N GLY A 262 -3.34 10.21 -23.98
CA GLY A 262 -2.40 10.92 -23.11
C GLY A 262 -2.40 10.42 -21.67
N LYS A 263 -2.98 9.26 -21.38
CA LYS A 263 -3.00 8.66 -20.04
C LYS A 263 -1.93 7.59 -19.89
N ALA A 264 -1.15 7.67 -18.82
CA ALA A 264 -0.15 6.71 -18.45
C ALA A 264 -0.43 6.19 -17.03
N ARG A 265 -0.08 4.92 -16.79
CA ARG A 265 -0.24 4.27 -15.47
C ARG A 265 1.06 3.60 -15.07
N TYR A 266 1.57 3.95 -13.89
CA TYR A 266 2.73 3.30 -13.29
C TYR A 266 2.29 2.45 -12.09
N PRO A 267 2.35 1.11 -12.16
CA PRO A 267 1.95 0.25 -11.06
C PRO A 267 3.01 0.22 -9.96
N VAL A 268 2.56 0.20 -8.71
CA VAL A 268 3.38 0.03 -7.52
C VAL A 268 2.86 -1.16 -6.73
N ASP A 269 3.67 -2.21 -6.66
CA ASP A 269 3.37 -3.40 -5.87
C ASP A 269 3.62 -3.13 -4.38
N VAL A 270 2.63 -3.43 -3.54
CA VAL A 270 2.72 -3.29 -2.07
C VAL A 270 2.52 -4.62 -1.35
N SER A 271 2.66 -5.73 -2.05
CA SER A 271 2.47 -7.09 -1.52
C SER A 271 3.32 -7.36 -0.27
N GLU A 272 4.57 -6.90 -0.24
CA GLU A 272 5.47 -7.09 0.89
C GLU A 272 4.93 -6.43 2.18
N ALA A 273 4.49 -5.16 2.09
CA ALA A 273 3.91 -4.44 3.21
C ALA A 273 2.56 -5.04 3.68
N CYS A 274 1.88 -5.74 2.77
CA CYS A 274 0.60 -6.41 2.99
C CYS A 274 0.76 -7.87 3.45
N SER A 275 1.98 -8.38 3.62
CA SER A 275 2.22 -9.79 3.93
C SER A 275 2.53 -10.01 5.42
N GLY A 276 2.14 -11.20 5.91
CA GLY A 276 2.47 -11.67 7.25
C GLY A 276 1.57 -11.14 8.38
N PRO A 277 1.67 -11.75 9.57
CA PRO A 277 0.86 -11.37 10.71
C PRO A 277 1.25 -10.00 11.28
N ASN A 278 0.26 -9.18 11.61
CA ASN A 278 0.42 -7.96 12.39
C ASN A 278 -0.87 -7.64 13.14
N ALA A 279 -0.77 -7.43 14.46
CA ALA A 279 -1.91 -7.09 15.31
C ALA A 279 -2.35 -5.62 15.17
N GLU A 280 -1.44 -4.76 14.71
CA GLU A 280 -1.64 -3.33 14.60
C GLU A 280 -1.89 -2.92 13.15
N VAL A 281 -2.58 -1.79 12.98
CA VAL A 281 -2.77 -1.18 11.66
C VAL A 281 -1.45 -0.57 11.24
N ALA A 282 -0.78 -1.20 10.28
CA ALA A 282 0.43 -0.63 9.67
C ALA A 282 0.05 0.46 8.65
N THR A 283 1.02 1.25 8.20
CA THR A 283 0.80 2.25 7.16
C THR A 283 1.80 2.06 6.04
N ILE A 284 1.33 2.06 4.79
CA ILE A 284 2.16 2.25 3.60
C ILE A 284 2.33 3.76 3.43
N ASP A 285 3.57 4.23 3.49
CA ASP A 285 3.95 5.61 3.19
C ASP A 285 4.98 5.60 2.06
N ARG A 286 4.55 5.97 0.86
CA ARG A 286 5.39 5.98 -0.35
C ARG A 286 5.44 7.38 -0.93
N LYS A 287 6.65 7.84 -1.26
CA LYS A 287 6.90 9.07 -2.00
C LYS A 287 7.56 8.69 -3.32
N LEU A 288 6.86 8.95 -4.41
CA LEU A 288 7.30 8.60 -5.76
C LEU A 288 7.63 9.87 -6.50
N SER A 289 8.88 10.01 -6.95
CA SER A 289 9.29 11.13 -7.77
C SER A 289 8.67 11.02 -9.16
N TYR A 290 8.42 12.14 -9.83
CA TYR A 290 8.05 12.15 -11.25
C TYR A 290 8.74 13.30 -11.97
N THR A 291 8.95 13.10 -13.28
CA THR A 291 9.40 14.14 -14.21
C THR A 291 8.56 14.05 -15.48
N ILE A 292 7.96 15.16 -15.88
CA ILE A 292 7.09 15.26 -17.05
C ILE A 292 7.63 16.35 -17.96
N GLN A 293 7.87 16.01 -19.22
CA GLN A 293 8.43 16.93 -20.21
C GLN A 293 7.54 16.96 -21.45
N PRO A 294 6.63 17.95 -21.57
CA PRO A 294 5.91 18.20 -22.81
C PRO A 294 6.88 18.57 -23.93
N LYS A 295 6.55 18.21 -25.17
CA LYS A 295 7.37 18.53 -26.34
C LYS A 295 7.63 20.04 -26.43
N GLY A 296 8.90 20.42 -26.58
CA GLY A 296 9.32 21.82 -26.69
C GLY A 296 9.27 22.62 -25.38
N SER A 297 8.92 22.00 -24.25
CA SER A 297 8.89 22.64 -22.92
C SER A 297 10.02 22.14 -22.02
N ALA A 298 10.34 22.94 -20.99
CA ALA A 298 11.23 22.50 -19.93
C ALA A 298 10.58 21.36 -19.10
N PRO A 299 11.37 20.40 -18.58
CA PRO A 299 10.85 19.36 -17.71
C PRO A 299 10.31 19.95 -16.40
N SER A 300 9.20 19.39 -15.92
CA SER A 300 8.61 19.67 -14.61
C SER A 300 8.75 18.43 -13.73
N SER A 301 9.21 18.60 -12.49
CA SER A 301 9.40 17.49 -11.55
C SER A 301 8.61 17.72 -10.27
N GLY A 302 8.22 16.63 -9.62
CA GLY A 302 7.51 16.66 -8.35
C GLY A 302 7.52 15.32 -7.63
N THR A 303 6.65 15.18 -6.64
CA THR A 303 6.50 13.94 -5.87
C THR A 303 5.02 13.64 -5.64
N VAL A 304 4.61 12.40 -5.85
CA VAL A 304 3.33 11.86 -5.41
C VAL A 304 3.54 11.16 -4.09
N ALA A 305 2.82 11.60 -3.06
CA ALA A 305 2.81 10.94 -1.77
C ALA A 305 1.54 10.08 -1.64
N VAL A 306 1.72 8.82 -1.25
CA VAL A 306 0.64 7.85 -1.01
C VAL A 306 0.76 7.36 0.41
N LYS A 307 -0.30 7.59 1.20
CA LYS A 307 -0.40 7.13 2.59
C LYS A 307 -1.68 6.32 2.77
N VAL A 308 -1.54 5.01 3.00
CA VAL A 308 -2.68 4.09 3.14
C VAL A 308 -2.48 3.14 4.31
N GLY A 309 -3.52 2.94 5.12
CA GLY A 309 -3.49 1.96 6.20
C GLY A 309 -3.48 0.52 5.64
N VAL A 310 -2.82 -0.40 6.34
CA VAL A 310 -2.85 -1.84 6.05
C VAL A 310 -3.67 -2.51 7.13
N THR A 311 -4.68 -3.27 6.73
CA THR A 311 -5.56 -4.01 7.62
C THR A 311 -4.74 -4.87 8.58
N SER A 312 -5.06 -4.88 9.88
CA SER A 312 -4.41 -5.80 10.81
C SER A 312 -4.96 -7.22 10.65
N LEU A 313 -4.12 -8.21 10.83
CA LEU A 313 -4.49 -9.62 10.71
C LEU A 313 -3.49 -10.44 11.52
N THR A 314 -4.01 -11.24 12.45
CA THR A 314 -3.22 -12.24 13.18
C THR A 314 -3.85 -13.60 13.00
N LEU A 315 -3.01 -14.61 12.81
CA LEU A 315 -3.43 -16.00 12.78
C LEU A 315 -3.06 -16.65 14.11
N GLN A 316 -4.05 -17.23 14.78
CA GLN A 316 -3.85 -18.00 16.01
C GLN A 316 -3.70 -19.48 15.68
N ALA A 317 -4.64 -20.02 14.89
CA ALA A 317 -4.64 -21.38 14.41
C ALA A 317 -4.86 -21.40 12.88
N PRO A 318 -4.13 -22.21 12.11
CA PRO A 318 -2.94 -22.94 12.51
C PRO A 318 -1.73 -22.02 12.78
N ARG A 319 -0.61 -22.63 13.16
CA ARG A 319 0.72 -22.00 13.14
C ARG A 319 1.25 -21.99 11.69
N PRO A 320 2.43 -21.41 11.38
CA PRO A 320 2.93 -21.35 10.00
C PRO A 320 3.00 -22.71 9.29
N HIS A 321 3.17 -23.79 10.06
CA HIS A 321 3.06 -25.17 9.61
C HIS A 321 2.12 -25.96 10.53
N MET A 322 1.38 -26.91 9.95
CA MET A 322 0.53 -27.85 10.68
C MET A 322 0.51 -29.18 9.94
N VAL A 323 0.56 -30.28 10.68
CA VAL A 323 0.35 -31.63 10.14
C VAL A 323 -0.92 -32.21 10.76
N VAL A 324 -1.79 -32.79 9.94
CA VAL A 324 -3.02 -33.46 10.39
C VAL A 324 -3.17 -34.80 9.70
N ASP A 325 -3.76 -35.77 10.37
CA ASP A 325 -4.26 -37.03 9.77
C ASP A 325 -5.77 -37.00 9.48
N THR A 326 -6.46 -35.96 9.95
CA THR A 326 -7.90 -35.77 9.70
C THR A 326 -8.17 -35.00 8.41
N GLU A 327 -9.41 -35.07 7.93
CA GLU A 327 -9.85 -34.33 6.72
C GLU A 327 -10.22 -32.88 7.00
N SER A 328 -10.03 -32.38 8.23
CA SER A 328 -10.43 -31.02 8.57
C SER A 328 -9.51 -30.37 9.60
N PHE A 329 -9.34 -29.06 9.50
CA PHE A 329 -8.57 -28.27 10.46
C PHE A 329 -9.26 -26.92 10.73
N LEU A 330 -8.89 -26.27 11.82
CA LEU A 330 -9.43 -24.97 12.21
C LEU A 330 -8.52 -23.85 11.72
N VAL A 331 -9.09 -22.86 11.04
CA VAL A 331 -8.46 -21.57 10.76
C VAL A 331 -9.12 -20.53 11.66
N ALA A 332 -8.35 -19.87 12.53
CA ALA A 332 -8.87 -18.90 13.46
C ALA A 332 -7.82 -17.82 13.77
N GLY A 333 -8.31 -16.61 14.04
CA GLY A 333 -7.45 -15.46 14.22
C GLY A 333 -8.21 -14.21 14.64
N ARG A 334 -7.55 -13.05 14.47
CA ARG A 334 -8.15 -11.75 14.74
C ARG A 334 -7.89 -10.77 13.62
N ALA A 335 -8.88 -9.93 13.35
CA ALA A 335 -8.86 -8.82 12.41
C ALA A 335 -9.76 -7.67 12.92
N PRO A 336 -9.67 -6.45 12.37
CA PRO A 336 -10.50 -5.34 12.78
C PRO A 336 -12.00 -5.64 12.64
N ARG A 337 -12.81 -5.04 13.51
CA ARG A 337 -14.28 -5.08 13.37
C ARG A 337 -14.69 -4.47 12.02
N GLY A 338 -15.62 -5.12 11.32
CA GLY A 338 -16.07 -4.71 10.00
C GLY A 338 -15.14 -5.14 8.86
N ALA A 339 -14.06 -5.86 9.17
CA ALA A 339 -13.27 -6.53 8.14
C ALA A 339 -14.01 -7.75 7.59
N VAL A 340 -13.72 -8.07 6.33
CA VAL A 340 -14.06 -9.34 5.69
C VAL A 340 -12.78 -10.17 5.59
N VAL A 341 -12.84 -11.41 6.05
CA VAL A 341 -11.76 -12.38 5.90
C VAL A 341 -12.07 -13.32 4.74
N GLU A 342 -11.13 -13.44 3.81
CA GLU A 342 -11.16 -14.35 2.68
C GLU A 342 -10.19 -15.52 2.95
N ILE A 343 -10.67 -16.76 2.83
CA ILE A 343 -9.86 -17.99 2.95
C ILE A 343 -10.15 -18.84 1.71
N GLU A 344 -9.14 -19.08 0.87
CA GLU A 344 -9.29 -19.82 -0.39
C GLU A 344 -10.48 -19.31 -1.25
N GLY A 345 -10.65 -17.98 -1.32
CA GLY A 345 -11.74 -17.32 -2.05
C GLY A 345 -13.10 -17.29 -1.34
N SER A 346 -13.27 -18.00 -0.22
CA SER A 346 -14.49 -17.93 0.59
C SER A 346 -14.46 -16.74 1.54
N ARG A 347 -15.53 -15.94 1.58
CA ARG A 347 -15.64 -14.71 2.38
C ARG A 347 -16.43 -14.91 3.66
N PHE A 348 -15.96 -14.31 4.76
CA PHE A 348 -16.60 -14.35 6.07
C PHE A 348 -16.47 -13.01 6.80
N ASP A 349 -17.51 -12.60 7.49
CA ASP A 349 -17.46 -11.41 8.33
C ASP A 349 -16.74 -11.70 9.65
N VAL A 350 -15.94 -10.74 10.11
CA VAL A 350 -15.29 -10.80 11.41
C VAL A 350 -16.30 -10.52 12.52
N GLY A 351 -16.22 -11.29 13.61
CA GLY A 351 -17.09 -11.12 14.78
C GLY A 351 -16.96 -9.73 15.42
N GLY A 352 -17.96 -9.36 16.22
CA GLY A 352 -17.98 -8.05 16.90
C GLY A 352 -16.81 -7.81 17.86
N ASP A 353 -16.17 -8.88 18.33
CA ASP A 353 -14.98 -8.86 19.19
C ASP A 353 -13.65 -8.89 18.41
N GLY A 354 -13.71 -8.83 17.06
CA GLY A 354 -12.56 -8.91 16.18
C GLY A 354 -12.03 -10.33 15.94
N SER A 355 -12.69 -11.37 16.44
CA SER A 355 -12.29 -12.76 16.20
C SER A 355 -12.93 -13.34 14.93
N PHE A 356 -12.25 -14.29 14.30
CA PHE A 356 -12.83 -15.14 13.27
C PHE A 356 -12.39 -16.59 13.47
N SER A 357 -13.24 -17.53 13.10
CA SER A 357 -12.89 -18.94 13.05
C SER A 357 -13.69 -19.69 12.00
N ARG A 358 -13.05 -20.63 11.30
CA ARG A 358 -13.65 -21.45 10.25
C ARG A 358 -12.99 -22.82 10.21
N ARG A 359 -13.80 -23.88 10.19
CA ARG A 359 -13.30 -25.22 9.92
C ARG A 359 -13.17 -25.42 8.41
N MET A 360 -11.97 -25.76 7.96
CA MET A 360 -11.63 -26.04 6.56
C MET A 360 -11.55 -27.55 6.33
N GLN A 361 -11.81 -27.98 5.09
CA GLN A 361 -11.71 -29.37 4.66
C GLN A 361 -10.46 -29.55 3.78
N ILE A 362 -9.71 -30.62 4.01
CA ILE A 362 -8.52 -31.01 3.25
C ILE A 362 -8.62 -32.50 2.92
N LYS A 363 -9.11 -32.83 1.72
CA LYS A 363 -9.39 -34.23 1.33
C LYS A 363 -8.16 -34.98 0.82
N ARG A 364 -7.18 -34.27 0.27
CA ARG A 364 -6.00 -34.87 -0.36
C ARG A 364 -4.88 -34.99 0.66
N VAL A 365 -4.24 -36.15 0.72
CA VAL A 365 -2.95 -36.33 1.39
C VAL A 365 -1.90 -35.49 0.66
N GLY A 366 -0.97 -34.89 1.40
CA GLY A 366 0.07 -34.01 0.89
C GLY A 366 0.02 -32.61 1.50
N GLU A 367 0.89 -31.74 0.99
CA GLU A 367 0.98 -30.34 1.44
C GLU A 367 0.00 -29.45 0.68
N THR A 368 -0.66 -28.57 1.40
CA THR A 368 -1.53 -27.52 0.86
C THR A 368 -1.15 -26.20 1.50
N THR A 369 -0.79 -25.21 0.69
CA THR A 369 -0.62 -23.83 1.14
C THR A 369 -1.97 -23.14 1.14
N VAL A 370 -2.33 -22.53 2.28
CA VAL A 370 -3.59 -21.82 2.45
C VAL A 370 -3.29 -20.34 2.64
N ARG A 371 -4.10 -19.48 1.99
CA ARG A 371 -4.03 -18.02 2.12
C ARG A 371 -5.23 -17.48 2.88
N VAL A 372 -4.95 -16.67 3.89
CA VAL A 372 -5.95 -15.93 4.68
C VAL A 372 -5.73 -14.45 4.44
N ARG A 373 -6.76 -13.76 3.97
CA ARG A 373 -6.69 -12.36 3.58
C ARG A 373 -7.74 -11.55 4.33
N ALA A 374 -7.36 -10.48 5.01
CA ALA A 374 -8.29 -9.56 5.65
C ALA A 374 -8.40 -8.27 4.85
N VAL A 375 -9.64 -7.81 4.63
CA VAL A 375 -9.97 -6.63 3.84
C VAL A 375 -10.86 -5.70 4.66
N VAL A 376 -10.50 -4.41 4.71
CA VAL A 376 -11.31 -3.31 5.26
C VAL A 376 -11.39 -2.21 4.20
N ALA A 377 -12.51 -1.50 4.14
CA ALA A 377 -12.66 -0.34 3.25
C ALA A 377 -11.56 0.70 3.49
N GLU A 378 -11.09 1.36 2.44
CA GLU A 378 -10.03 2.38 2.47
C GLU A 378 -8.67 1.90 3.02
N HIS A 379 -8.47 0.58 3.19
CA HIS A 379 -7.22 0.00 3.64
C HIS A 379 -6.68 -1.00 2.60
N ALA A 380 -5.36 -1.14 2.58
CA ALA A 380 -4.72 -2.27 1.91
C ALA A 380 -5.07 -3.57 2.65
N PRO A 381 -5.26 -4.68 1.91
CA PRO A 381 -5.51 -5.97 2.51
C PRO A 381 -4.25 -6.48 3.22
N ARG A 382 -4.41 -7.38 4.18
CA ARG A 382 -3.27 -8.14 4.74
C ARG A 382 -3.46 -9.61 4.48
N THR A 383 -2.40 -10.29 4.05
CA THR A 383 -2.41 -11.71 3.68
C THR A 383 -1.42 -12.49 4.53
N ILE A 384 -1.87 -13.56 5.15
CA ILE A 384 -1.04 -14.56 5.82
C ILE A 384 -1.14 -15.86 5.02
N SER A 385 -0.01 -16.51 4.80
CA SER A 385 0.04 -17.87 4.23
C SER A 385 0.58 -18.84 5.27
N PHE A 386 0.06 -20.06 5.27
CA PHE A 386 0.57 -21.17 6.07
C PHE A 386 0.44 -22.47 5.29
N THR A 387 1.16 -23.51 5.72
CA THR A 387 1.11 -24.83 5.08
C THR A 387 0.44 -25.84 6.01
N VAL A 388 -0.50 -26.59 5.46
CA VAL A 388 -1.10 -27.76 6.12
C VAL A 388 -0.69 -29.00 5.35
N LYS A 389 -0.06 -29.95 6.02
CA LYS A 389 0.27 -31.27 5.47
C LYS A 389 -0.73 -32.28 5.99
N ARG A 390 -1.58 -32.82 5.11
CA ARG A 390 -2.40 -33.98 5.47
C ARG A 390 -1.59 -35.25 5.25
N VAL A 391 -1.57 -36.12 6.26
CA VAL A 391 -0.94 -37.45 6.20
C VAL A 391 -1.98 -38.54 6.46
N GLU A 392 -1.64 -39.79 6.19
CA GLU A 392 -2.51 -40.92 6.53
C GLU A 392 -2.32 -41.35 7.99
N ASN A 393 -1.08 -41.21 8.51
CA ASN A 393 -0.71 -41.64 9.86
C ASN A 393 0.35 -40.68 10.45
N LEU A 394 0.03 -40.05 11.59
CA LEU A 394 0.94 -39.14 12.28
C LEU A 394 2.18 -39.85 12.86
N GLU A 395 2.10 -41.14 13.20
CA GLU A 395 3.26 -41.88 13.72
C GLU A 395 4.33 -42.10 12.65
N GLU A 396 3.93 -42.43 11.43
CA GLU A 396 4.85 -42.57 10.29
C GLU A 396 5.47 -41.23 9.91
N GLU A 397 4.66 -40.17 9.87
CA GLU A 397 5.16 -38.82 9.66
C GLU A 397 6.11 -38.40 10.79
N GLY A 398 5.85 -38.78 12.03
CA GLY A 398 6.75 -38.55 13.16
C GLY A 398 8.12 -39.21 12.97
N LYS A 399 8.18 -40.45 12.47
CA LYS A 399 9.44 -41.13 12.13
C LYS A 399 10.16 -40.41 11.00
N ALA A 400 9.43 -40.02 9.94
CA ALA A 400 9.98 -39.27 8.82
C ALA A 400 10.47 -37.88 9.24
N PHE A 401 9.80 -37.22 10.19
CA PHE A 401 10.18 -35.93 10.77
C PHE A 401 11.46 -36.08 11.58
N GLU A 402 11.54 -37.08 12.44
CA GLU A 402 12.73 -37.33 13.26
C GLU A 402 13.97 -37.65 12.40
N ALA A 403 13.80 -38.39 11.30
CA ALA A 403 14.90 -38.70 10.38
C ALA A 403 15.47 -37.48 9.64
N ARG A 404 14.64 -36.44 9.41
CA ARG A 404 15.06 -35.19 8.74
C ARG A 404 15.42 -34.06 9.69
N ALA A 405 14.90 -34.10 10.93
CA ALA A 405 15.18 -33.13 11.96
C ALA A 405 16.64 -33.28 12.39
N GLY A 406 17.54 -32.55 11.72
CA GLY A 406 18.97 -32.56 12.01
C GLY A 406 19.38 -31.76 13.24
N LEU A 407 18.43 -31.28 14.03
CA LEU A 407 18.69 -30.43 15.20
C LEU A 407 18.49 -31.20 16.50
N ASP A 408 19.56 -31.28 17.28
CA ASP A 408 19.54 -31.90 18.60
C ASP A 408 18.75 -31.03 19.61
N ALA A 409 17.95 -31.68 20.46
CA ALA A 409 17.14 -30.99 21.46
C ALA A 409 17.99 -30.16 22.43
N ARG A 410 19.21 -30.62 22.76
CA ARG A 410 20.14 -29.89 23.63
C ARG A 410 20.56 -28.56 23.00
N ALA A 411 20.85 -28.55 21.71
CA ALA A 411 21.24 -27.33 21.01
C ALA A 411 20.14 -26.26 21.08
N VAL A 412 18.87 -26.68 20.98
CA VAL A 412 17.70 -25.78 21.15
C VAL A 412 17.58 -25.25 22.58
N MET A 413 17.88 -26.08 23.58
CA MET A 413 17.84 -25.66 24.99
C MET A 413 18.97 -24.68 25.33
N GLU A 414 20.13 -24.79 24.67
CA GLU A 414 21.29 -23.91 24.85
C GLU A 414 21.11 -22.56 24.12
N ASP A 415 20.68 -22.56 22.86
CA ASP A 415 20.48 -21.33 22.06
C ASP A 415 19.31 -21.45 21.06
N ALA A 416 18.10 -21.30 21.57
CA ALA A 416 16.90 -21.33 20.74
C ALA A 416 16.86 -20.21 19.69
N GLN A 417 17.50 -19.06 19.94
CA GLN A 417 17.47 -17.93 19.02
C GLN A 417 18.31 -18.21 17.77
N ALA A 418 19.50 -18.83 17.93
CA ALA A 418 20.33 -19.27 16.81
C ALA A 418 19.70 -20.39 15.96
N HIS A 419 18.60 -20.97 16.42
CA HIS A 419 17.93 -22.09 15.76
C HIS A 419 16.50 -21.79 15.29
N ARG A 420 16.11 -20.51 15.29
CA ARG A 420 14.79 -20.09 14.82
C ARG A 420 14.47 -20.63 13.42
N GLY A 421 13.28 -21.21 13.27
CA GLY A 421 12.77 -21.81 12.03
C GLY A 421 13.22 -23.25 11.76
N LYS A 422 14.21 -23.77 12.50
CA LYS A 422 14.69 -25.15 12.34
C LYS A 422 13.71 -26.15 12.96
N GLU A 423 13.59 -27.31 12.32
CA GLU A 423 12.80 -28.44 12.79
C GLU A 423 13.44 -29.07 14.03
N VAL A 424 12.64 -29.38 15.05
CA VAL A 424 13.07 -29.99 16.31
C VAL A 424 12.07 -31.06 16.75
N VAL A 425 12.59 -32.11 17.40
CA VAL A 425 11.81 -33.13 18.09
C VAL A 425 12.08 -33.05 19.58
N LEU A 426 11.01 -32.89 20.38
CA LEU A 426 11.10 -32.89 21.84
C LEU A 426 10.30 -34.05 22.42
N ARG A 427 10.78 -34.63 23.53
CA ARG A 427 10.08 -35.69 24.27
C ARG A 427 10.03 -35.32 25.73
N GLY A 428 8.87 -35.47 26.35
CA GLY A 428 8.72 -35.05 27.73
C GLY A 428 7.33 -35.21 28.28
N GLU A 429 7.15 -34.71 29.50
CA GLU A 429 5.87 -34.69 30.20
C GLU A 429 5.30 -33.27 30.25
N VAL A 430 3.98 -33.17 30.09
CA VAL A 430 3.27 -31.89 30.20
C VAL A 430 3.31 -31.43 31.67
N VAL A 431 3.95 -30.30 31.94
CA VAL A 431 3.94 -29.65 33.26
C VAL A 431 2.66 -28.84 33.44
N GLU A 432 2.30 -28.09 32.41
CA GLU A 432 1.12 -27.22 32.37
C GLU A 432 0.60 -27.15 30.93
N ALA A 433 -0.72 -27.11 30.75
CA ALA A 433 -1.34 -26.81 29.48
C ALA A 433 -2.48 -25.82 29.70
N ARG A 434 -2.40 -24.66 29.03
CA ARG A 434 -3.37 -23.57 29.15
C ARG A 434 -3.89 -23.19 27.77
N SER A 435 -5.20 -22.98 27.65
CA SER A 435 -5.79 -22.43 26.43
C SER A 435 -5.66 -20.90 26.41
N GLN A 436 -5.25 -20.34 25.28
CA GLN A 436 -5.17 -18.91 25.01
C GLN A 436 -5.83 -18.65 23.65
N GLY A 437 -7.13 -18.32 23.64
CA GLY A 437 -7.90 -18.23 22.39
C GLY A 437 -7.94 -19.58 21.68
N PHE A 438 -7.53 -19.62 20.41
CA PHE A 438 -7.54 -20.84 19.59
C PHE A 438 -6.24 -21.67 19.64
N VAL A 439 -5.30 -21.32 20.53
CA VAL A 439 -4.08 -22.10 20.76
C VAL A 439 -3.99 -22.60 22.20
N ARG A 440 -3.21 -23.66 22.40
CA ARG A 440 -2.76 -24.11 23.72
C ARG A 440 -1.30 -23.76 23.88
N VAL A 441 -0.98 -23.11 25.00
CA VAL A 441 0.40 -22.93 25.46
C VAL A 441 0.69 -24.04 26.45
N ILE A 442 1.71 -24.84 26.15
CA ILE A 442 2.09 -26.01 26.93
C ILE A 442 3.50 -25.76 27.48
N LEU A 443 3.70 -26.00 28.77
CA LEU A 443 5.03 -26.09 29.36
C LEU A 443 5.42 -27.58 29.40
N LEU A 444 6.50 -27.93 28.71
CA LEU A 444 7.00 -29.30 28.61
C LEU A 444 8.24 -29.45 29.49
N ASP A 445 8.28 -30.48 30.33
CA ASP A 445 9.52 -30.99 30.93
C ASP A 445 10.15 -31.99 29.96
N ALA A 446 11.16 -31.54 29.24
CA ALA A 446 11.90 -32.25 28.23
C ALA A 446 13.14 -32.99 28.79
N SER A 447 13.13 -33.34 30.09
CA SER A 447 14.21 -34.08 30.76
C SER A 447 14.56 -35.41 30.08
N GLY A 448 13.63 -36.04 29.36
CA GLY A 448 13.92 -37.21 28.51
C GLY A 448 14.79 -36.92 27.27
N THR A 449 15.09 -35.66 26.99
CA THR A 449 15.85 -35.19 25.81
C THR A 449 17.02 -34.26 26.16
N CYS A 450 17.15 -33.81 27.41
CA CYS A 450 18.14 -32.82 27.81
C CYS A 450 18.91 -33.29 29.05
N SER A 451 20.23 -33.14 29.02
CA SER A 451 21.15 -33.69 30.02
C SER A 451 21.43 -32.76 31.21
N ALA A 452 21.06 -31.48 31.12
CA ALA A 452 21.34 -30.47 32.15
C ALA A 452 20.09 -29.60 32.41
N PRO A 453 19.55 -29.56 33.63
CA PRO A 453 18.36 -28.78 33.95
C PRO A 453 18.64 -27.26 33.91
N PRO A 454 17.61 -26.42 33.65
CA PRO A 454 16.20 -26.80 33.44
C PRO A 454 15.91 -27.20 31.99
N CYS A 455 15.34 -28.39 31.80
CA CYS A 455 14.91 -28.90 30.49
C CYS A 455 13.47 -28.47 30.17
N LEU A 456 13.17 -27.18 30.26
CA LEU A 456 11.81 -26.67 30.05
C LEU A 456 11.67 -26.07 28.65
N ALA A 457 10.59 -26.40 27.94
CA ALA A 457 10.22 -25.77 26.68
C ALA A 457 8.77 -25.27 26.69
N ARG A 458 8.55 -24.09 26.11
CA ARG A 458 7.22 -23.54 25.85
C ARG A 458 6.77 -23.99 24.46
N LEU A 459 5.64 -24.65 24.37
CA LEU A 459 5.07 -25.09 23.10
C LEU A 459 3.82 -24.27 22.79
N VAL A 460 3.67 -23.86 21.53
CA VAL A 460 2.46 -23.22 21.01
C VAL A 460 1.79 -24.17 20.04
N TYR A 461 0.64 -24.71 20.44
CA TYR A 461 -0.05 -25.77 19.71
C TYR A 461 -1.48 -25.39 19.31
N ALA A 462 -1.81 -25.59 18.03
CA ALA A 462 -3.10 -25.25 17.45
C ALA A 462 -3.99 -26.47 17.12
N GLY A 463 -3.65 -27.66 17.60
CA GLY A 463 -4.43 -28.89 17.36
C GLY A 463 -5.60 -29.09 18.33
N PRO A 464 -6.54 -30.00 18.03
CA PRO A 464 -7.74 -30.25 18.84
C PRO A 464 -7.48 -30.99 20.18
N GLU A 465 -6.33 -31.64 20.35
CA GLU A 465 -6.04 -32.63 21.39
C GLU A 465 -5.98 -32.02 22.79
N SER A 466 -6.82 -32.51 23.70
CA SER A 466 -6.70 -32.18 25.12
C SER A 466 -5.43 -32.79 25.72
N LEU A 467 -4.71 -32.00 26.50
CA LEU A 467 -3.50 -32.40 27.23
C LEU A 467 -3.68 -32.08 28.71
N ALA A 468 -3.38 -33.05 29.56
CA ALA A 468 -3.38 -32.89 31.01
C ALA A 468 -1.94 -32.90 31.52
N LYS A 469 -1.73 -32.33 32.71
CA LYS A 469 -0.45 -32.43 33.42
C LYS A 469 -0.07 -33.90 33.62
N GLY A 470 1.20 -34.22 33.41
CA GLY A 470 1.75 -35.58 33.49
C GLY A 470 1.59 -36.41 32.23
N ASN A 471 0.89 -35.93 31.19
CA ASN A 471 0.80 -36.68 29.95
C ASN A 471 2.17 -36.72 29.26
N PRO A 472 2.70 -37.91 28.91
CA PRO A 472 3.87 -38.02 28.07
C PRO A 472 3.50 -37.65 26.64
N ILE A 473 4.31 -36.80 26.00
CA ILE A 473 4.11 -36.41 24.60
C ILE A 473 5.44 -36.38 23.83
N ARG A 474 5.33 -36.66 22.53
CA ARG A 474 6.37 -36.40 21.53
C ARG A 474 5.91 -35.24 20.67
N VAL A 475 6.75 -34.22 20.53
CA VAL A 475 6.42 -32.96 19.88
C VAL A 475 7.29 -32.80 18.64
N PHE A 476 6.65 -32.49 17.52
CA PHE A 476 7.29 -32.22 16.24
C PHE A 476 6.93 -30.81 15.83
N GLY A 477 7.94 -29.97 15.60
CA GLY A 477 7.70 -28.57 15.32
C GLY A 477 8.94 -27.81 14.95
N ARG A 478 8.84 -26.49 15.00
CA ARG A 478 9.92 -25.58 14.63
C ARG A 478 10.21 -24.61 15.76
N VAL A 479 11.48 -24.30 15.97
CA VAL A 479 11.90 -23.36 17.00
C VAL A 479 11.40 -21.96 16.63
N ALA A 480 10.56 -21.35 17.47
CA ALA A 480 10.04 -20.00 17.26
C ALA A 480 10.99 -18.93 17.83
N GLY A 481 11.81 -19.30 18.81
CA GLY A 481 12.80 -18.46 19.48
C GLY A 481 12.92 -18.83 20.96
N ALA A 482 13.19 -17.86 21.83
CA ALA A 482 13.19 -18.01 23.27
C ALA A 482 12.22 -17.02 23.93
N GLN A 483 11.66 -17.40 25.07
CA GLN A 483 10.71 -16.60 25.85
C GLN A 483 11.08 -16.62 27.33
N ALA A 484 10.77 -15.54 28.05
CA ALA A 484 10.94 -15.50 29.49
C ALA A 484 9.79 -16.27 30.18
N ALA A 485 10.13 -17.28 30.97
CA ALA A 485 9.20 -18.00 31.84
C ALA A 485 9.83 -18.15 33.23
N GLY A 486 9.19 -17.58 34.26
CA GLY A 486 9.69 -17.66 35.64
C GLY A 486 11.08 -17.05 35.83
N GLY A 487 11.41 -15.98 35.11
CA GLY A 487 12.72 -15.31 35.17
C GLY A 487 13.85 -16.05 34.44
N LYS A 488 13.56 -17.15 33.75
CA LYS A 488 14.51 -17.89 32.91
C LYS A 488 14.09 -17.83 31.45
N SER A 489 15.07 -17.83 30.55
CA SER A 489 14.82 -18.00 29.12
C SER A 489 14.53 -19.46 28.84
N VAL A 490 13.40 -19.76 28.20
CA VAL A 490 13.05 -21.11 27.74
C VAL A 490 12.82 -21.09 26.22
N PRO A 491 13.22 -22.14 25.48
CA PRO A 491 12.89 -22.26 24.08
C PRO A 491 11.37 -22.24 23.87
N GLU A 492 10.93 -21.54 22.83
CA GLU A 492 9.58 -21.60 22.30
C GLU A 492 9.56 -22.40 21.00
N VAL A 493 8.62 -23.34 20.89
CA VAL A 493 8.42 -24.19 19.70
C VAL A 493 7.00 -24.01 19.17
N ASP A 494 6.88 -23.62 17.91
CA ASP A 494 5.62 -23.73 17.16
C ASP A 494 5.43 -25.20 16.78
N VAL A 495 4.36 -25.81 17.30
CA VAL A 495 4.12 -27.25 17.15
C VAL A 495 3.37 -27.52 15.84
N ASP A 496 3.99 -28.31 14.97
CA ASP A 496 3.39 -28.76 13.71
C ASP A 496 2.36 -29.86 13.99
N PHE A 497 2.74 -30.83 14.84
CA PHE A 497 1.86 -31.88 15.40
C PHE A 497 2.51 -32.52 16.64
N LEU A 498 1.73 -33.32 17.36
CA LEU A 498 2.22 -34.09 18.51
C LEU A 498 1.64 -35.50 18.50
N LEU A 499 2.33 -36.40 19.19
CA LEU A 499 1.87 -37.75 19.48
C LEU A 499 1.78 -37.89 21.00
N LYS A 500 0.64 -38.42 21.48
CA LYS A 500 0.52 -38.81 22.90
C LYS A 500 1.29 -40.11 23.12
N GLY A 501 2.12 -40.14 24.15
CA GLY A 501 2.85 -41.34 24.54
C GLY A 501 1.92 -42.41 25.11
N ARG A 502 2.32 -43.67 24.93
CA ARG A 502 2.07 -44.73 25.92
C ARG A 502 3.33 -44.91 26.73
#